data_AF-A0A517Q900-F1
#
_entry.id   AF-A0A517Q900-F1
#
_cell.length_a   1.000
_cell.length_b   1.000
_cell.length_c   1.000
_cell.angle_alpha   90.00
_cell.angle_beta   90.00
_cell.angle_gamma   90.00
#
_symmetry.space_group_name_H-M   'P 1'
#
loop_
_entity.id
_entity.type
_entity.pdbx_description
1 polymer ?
#
loop_
_entity_poly.entity_id
_entity_poly.type
_entity_poly.pdbx_seq_one_letter_code
_entity_poly.pdbx_strand_id
1 'polypeptide(L)'
;MHTAIEEALEKLLPTQQILDQLSEILADWGHEVSVGEEEERVHVAPDTKLELISKSALYTPYDLCFGTGFKVIVAIGGVVELDEKRSHIVPGICFITLWYNKDRKLITTDLSDTIL
;
A
#
# COMPACT_ATOMS: atom_id res chain seq x y z
N MET A 1 -3.08 -7.13 -21.77
CA MET A 1 -3.91 -6.06 -22.35
C MET A 1 -4.39 -5.24 -21.17
N HIS A 2 -3.74 -4.11 -20.87
CA HIS A 2 -4.14 -3.31 -19.72
C HIS A 2 -5.48 -2.64 -20.03
N THR A 3 -6.38 -2.60 -19.06
CA THR A 3 -7.66 -1.91 -19.24
C THR A 3 -7.42 -0.40 -19.31
N ALA A 4 -8.27 0.36 -20.02
CA ALA A 4 -8.16 1.82 -20.09
C ALA A 4 -8.16 2.49 -18.70
N ILE A 5 -8.74 1.81 -17.70
CA ILE A 5 -8.77 2.23 -16.29
C ILE A 5 -7.39 2.08 -15.66
N GLU A 6 -6.70 0.94 -15.86
CA GLU A 6 -5.34 0.73 -15.35
C GLU A 6 -4.37 1.77 -15.91
N GLU A 7 -4.44 2.07 -17.21
CA GLU A 7 -3.61 3.11 -17.81
C GLU A 7 -3.91 4.52 -17.26
N ALA A 8 -5.17 4.81 -16.98
CA ALA A 8 -5.56 6.08 -16.38
C ALA A 8 -5.03 6.20 -14.94
N LEU A 9 -5.16 5.14 -14.14
CA LEU A 9 -4.63 5.11 -12.78
C LEU A 9 -3.10 5.20 -12.75
N GLU A 10 -2.41 4.56 -13.71
CA GLU A 10 -0.96 4.65 -13.83
C GLU A 10 -0.48 6.05 -14.22
N LYS A 11 -1.21 6.75 -15.09
CA LYS A 11 -0.91 8.16 -15.43
C LYS A 11 -1.17 9.10 -14.26
N LEU A 12 -2.22 8.84 -13.49
CA LEU A 12 -2.62 9.69 -12.36
C LEU A 12 -1.65 9.51 -11.18
N LEU A 13 -1.41 8.28 -10.75
CA LEU A 13 -0.48 7.96 -9.67
C LEU A 13 0.41 6.80 -10.12
N PRO A 14 1.62 7.10 -10.64
CA PRO A 14 2.53 6.07 -11.13
C PRO A 14 2.92 5.08 -10.04
N THR A 15 2.97 3.80 -10.40
CA THR A 15 3.35 2.72 -9.48
C THR A 15 4.78 2.91 -9.00
N GLN A 16 5.69 3.33 -9.89
CA GLN A 16 7.07 3.59 -9.50
C GLN A 16 7.17 4.68 -8.42
N GLN A 17 6.37 5.75 -8.53
CA GLN A 17 6.35 6.82 -7.52
C GLN A 17 5.95 6.27 -6.14
N ILE A 18 4.93 5.40 -6.09
CA ILE A 18 4.48 4.76 -4.85
C ILE A 18 5.60 3.91 -4.23
N LEU A 19 6.27 3.10 -5.05
CA LEU A 19 7.31 2.18 -4.58
C LEU A 19 8.54 2.94 -4.08
N ASP A 20 8.98 3.98 -4.79
CA ASP A 20 10.11 4.81 -4.38
C ASP A 20 9.83 5.52 -3.04
N GLN A 21 8.65 6.13 -2.90
CA GLN A 21 8.24 6.77 -1.64
C GLN A 21 8.15 5.77 -0.48
N LEU A 22 7.65 4.56 -0.75
CA LEU A 22 7.59 3.52 0.27
C LEU A 22 8.99 3.04 0.68
N SER A 23 9.92 2.87 -0.26
CA SER A 23 11.30 2.53 0.06
C SER A 23 11.98 3.59 0.94
N GLU A 24 11.72 4.88 0.72
CA GLU A 24 12.20 5.96 1.58
C GLU A 24 11.61 5.84 3.01
N ILE A 25 10.30 5.61 3.12
CA ILE A 25 9.62 5.42 4.41
C ILE A 25 10.20 4.23 5.19
N LEU A 26 10.43 3.10 4.50
CA LEU A 26 11.02 1.91 5.13
C LEU A 26 12.46 2.13 5.59
N ALA A 27 13.23 2.95 4.88
CA ALA A 27 14.58 3.33 5.31
C ALA A 27 14.55 4.18 6.60
N ASP A 28 13.53 5.02 6.76
CA ASP A 28 13.36 5.89 7.94
C ASP A 28 12.81 5.14 9.18
N TRP A 29 12.08 4.05 8.99
CA TRP A 29 11.45 3.28 10.09
C TRP A 29 12.42 2.50 10.99
N GLY A 30 13.73 2.54 10.74
CA GLY A 30 14.72 1.97 11.67
C GLY A 30 14.61 0.46 11.84
N HIS A 31 14.01 -0.22 10.86
CA HIS A 31 13.89 -1.67 10.70
C HIS A 31 12.82 -2.41 11.49
N GLU A 32 12.09 -1.81 12.43
CA GLU A 32 11.01 -2.49 13.15
C GLU A 32 9.68 -1.74 13.00
N VAL A 33 8.62 -2.48 12.67
CA VAL A 33 7.26 -1.93 12.56
C VAL A 33 6.28 -2.75 13.37
N SER A 34 5.29 -2.11 13.97
CA SER A 34 4.18 -2.80 14.63
C SER A 34 3.10 -3.14 13.61
N VAL A 35 2.65 -4.39 13.61
CA VAL A 35 1.61 -4.91 12.72
C VAL A 35 0.45 -5.46 13.56
N GLY A 36 -0.79 -5.17 13.14
CA GLY A 36 -2.00 -5.70 13.76
C GLY A 36 -2.38 -5.05 15.10
N GLU A 37 -3.50 -5.51 15.68
CA GLU A 37 -4.04 -4.98 16.93
C GLU A 37 -3.20 -5.36 18.17
N GLU A 38 -2.38 -6.41 18.06
CA GLU A 38 -1.53 -6.91 19.16
C GLU A 38 -0.13 -6.26 19.19
N GLU A 39 0.12 -5.26 18.34
CA GLU A 39 1.41 -4.54 18.21
C GLU A 39 2.63 -5.46 18.01
N GLU A 40 2.47 -6.60 17.34
CA GLU A 40 3.60 -7.47 17.01
C GLU A 40 4.65 -6.70 16.22
N ARG A 41 5.87 -6.65 16.74
CA ARG A 41 6.99 -5.97 16.07
C ARG A 41 7.62 -6.91 15.07
N VAL A 42 7.61 -6.50 13.82
CA VAL A 42 8.20 -7.25 12.72
C VAL A 42 9.33 -6.44 12.10
N HIS A 43 10.41 -7.15 11.76
CA HIS A 43 11.56 -6.51 11.14
C HIS A 43 11.36 -6.34 9.63
N VAL A 44 11.50 -5.11 9.13
CA VAL A 44 11.44 -4.78 7.71
C VAL A 44 12.77 -4.19 7.26
N ALA A 45 13.52 -4.93 6.45
CA ALA A 45 14.76 -4.43 5.88
C ALA A 45 14.48 -3.40 4.77
N PRO A 46 15.35 -2.40 4.52
CA PRO A 46 15.10 -1.37 3.50
C PRO A 46 15.03 -1.92 2.06
N ASP A 47 15.67 -3.07 1.80
CA ASP A 47 15.69 -3.79 0.52
C ASP A 47 14.59 -4.85 0.41
N THR A 48 13.64 -4.87 1.36
CA THR A 48 12.51 -5.80 1.35
C THR A 48 11.70 -5.64 0.06
N LYS A 49 11.38 -6.76 -0.58
CA LYS A 49 10.55 -6.79 -1.79
C LYS A 49 9.21 -6.09 -1.54
N LEU A 50 8.84 -5.17 -2.44
CA LEU A 50 7.56 -4.48 -2.46
C LEU A 50 6.72 -4.95 -3.64
N GLU A 51 5.44 -5.22 -3.41
CA GLU A 51 4.53 -5.68 -4.46
C GLU A 51 3.19 -4.94 -4.39
N LEU A 52 2.85 -4.20 -5.45
CA LEU A 52 1.58 -3.46 -5.52
C LEU A 52 0.42 -4.46 -5.62
N ILE A 53 -0.49 -4.41 -4.66
CA ILE A 53 -1.67 -5.27 -4.61
C ILE A 53 -2.88 -4.60 -5.23
N SER A 54 -3.13 -3.35 -4.83
CA SER A 54 -4.30 -2.61 -5.29
C SER A 54 -4.03 -1.11 -5.31
N LYS A 55 -4.68 -0.43 -6.25
CA LYS A 55 -4.65 1.03 -6.42
C LYS A 55 -6.03 1.49 -6.86
N SER A 56 -6.65 2.34 -6.05
CA SER A 56 -8.00 2.84 -6.27
C SER A 56 -8.01 4.36 -6.20
N ALA A 57 -8.68 5.00 -7.18
CA ALA A 57 -9.03 6.41 -7.09
C ALA A 57 -10.29 6.57 -6.23
N LEU A 58 -10.19 7.35 -5.17
CA LEU A 58 -11.30 7.69 -4.29
C LEU A 58 -11.72 9.12 -4.66
N TYR A 59 -12.77 9.28 -5.44
CA TYR A 59 -13.36 10.60 -5.68
C TYR A 59 -14.72 10.66 -5.00
N THR A 60 -14.72 11.13 -3.75
CA THR A 60 -15.93 11.29 -2.94
C THR A 60 -16.28 12.77 -2.82
N PRO A 61 -17.45 13.23 -3.31
CA PRO A 61 -17.80 14.66 -3.33
C PRO A 61 -17.99 15.28 -1.93
N TYR A 62 -18.04 14.47 -0.87
CA TYR A 62 -18.21 14.91 0.51
C TYR A 62 -16.95 14.74 1.38
N ASP A 63 -15.82 14.38 0.75
CA ASP A 63 -14.56 14.13 1.45
C ASP A 63 -13.80 15.45 1.76
N LEU A 64 -14.51 16.37 2.43
CA LEU A 64 -14.05 17.72 2.74
C LEU A 64 -12.98 17.75 3.83
N CYS A 65 -12.82 16.68 4.60
CA CYS A 65 -11.91 16.62 5.75
C CYS A 65 -10.59 15.90 5.47
N PHE A 66 -10.55 14.86 4.62
CA PHE A 66 -9.30 14.16 4.26
C PHE A 66 -8.79 14.50 2.87
N GLY A 67 -9.69 14.85 1.93
CA GLY A 67 -9.29 15.12 0.54
C GLY A 67 -8.63 13.91 -0.12
N THR A 68 -8.99 12.70 0.31
CA THR A 68 -8.44 11.44 -0.19
C THR A 68 -8.69 11.34 -1.69
N GLY A 69 -7.61 11.20 -2.46
CA GLY A 69 -7.64 11.01 -3.91
C GLY A 69 -7.34 9.57 -4.31
N PHE A 70 -6.44 8.89 -3.59
CA PHE A 70 -6.09 7.50 -3.87
C PHE A 70 -5.90 6.68 -2.60
N LYS A 71 -6.33 5.42 -2.64
CA LYS A 71 -5.96 4.37 -1.67
C LYS A 71 -5.12 3.34 -2.41
N VAL A 72 -3.97 3.01 -1.84
CA VAL A 72 -3.02 2.04 -2.39
C VAL A 72 -2.71 1.00 -1.33
N ILE A 73 -2.63 -0.27 -1.73
CA ILE A 73 -2.23 -1.38 -0.88
C ILE A 73 -1.00 -2.03 -1.50
N VAL A 74 0.06 -2.17 -0.71
CA VAL A 74 1.31 -2.82 -1.09
C VAL A 74 1.62 -3.93 -0.10
N ALA A 75 2.06 -5.08 -0.59
CA ALA A 75 2.60 -6.15 0.22
C ALA A 75 4.10 -5.91 0.46
N ILE A 76 4.48 -5.82 1.73
CA ILE A 76 5.86 -5.81 2.19
C ILE A 76 6.31 -7.28 2.32
N GLY A 77 7.43 -7.62 1.69
CA GLY A 77 7.89 -9.01 1.51
C GLY A 77 7.36 -9.67 0.24
N GLY A 78 6.55 -8.95 -0.56
CA GLY A 78 5.83 -9.50 -1.71
C GLY A 78 4.69 -10.44 -1.32
N VAL A 79 4.01 -11.01 -2.32
CA VAL A 79 2.99 -12.04 -2.09
C VAL A 79 3.65 -13.41 -2.00
N VAL A 80 3.40 -14.14 -0.90
CA VAL A 80 3.95 -15.49 -0.70
C VAL A 80 2.96 -16.59 -1.02
N GLU A 81 1.67 -16.32 -0.82
CA GLU A 81 0.60 -17.27 -1.12
C GLU A 81 -0.65 -16.54 -1.62
N LEU A 82 -1.29 -17.14 -2.61
CA LEU A 82 -2.67 -16.86 -2.97
C LEU A 82 -3.50 -18.01 -2.40
N ASP A 83 -4.19 -17.79 -1.29
CA ASP A 83 -5.10 -18.79 -0.76
C ASP A 83 -6.33 -18.84 -1.66
N GLU A 84 -6.29 -19.69 -2.69
CA GLU A 84 -7.38 -19.88 -3.66
C GLU A 84 -8.68 -20.36 -2.99
N LYS A 85 -8.61 -20.96 -1.79
CA LYS A 85 -9.80 -21.43 -1.06
C LYS A 85 -10.49 -20.30 -0.29
N ARG A 86 -9.74 -19.30 0.15
CA ARG A 86 -10.26 -18.14 0.89
C ARG A 86 -10.31 -16.85 0.06
N SER A 87 -9.73 -16.84 -1.14
CA SER A 87 -9.51 -15.63 -1.94
C SER A 87 -8.70 -14.57 -1.18
N HIS A 88 -7.75 -15.00 -0.35
CA HIS A 88 -6.91 -14.13 0.47
C HIS A 88 -5.49 -14.07 -0.09
N ILE A 89 -4.90 -12.89 -0.05
CA ILE A 89 -3.48 -12.67 -0.37
C ILE A 89 -2.72 -12.74 0.95
N VAL A 90 -1.63 -13.49 1.00
CA VAL A 90 -0.73 -13.55 2.16
C VAL A 90 0.54 -12.77 1.83
N PRO A 91 0.90 -11.73 2.61
CA PRO A 91 2.12 -10.98 2.41
C PRO A 91 3.30 -11.74 3.03
N GLY A 92 4.51 -11.52 2.52
CA GLY A 92 5.72 -12.09 3.12
C GLY A 92 6.01 -11.52 4.52
N ILE A 93 5.59 -10.28 4.78
CA ILE A 93 5.72 -9.63 6.08
C ILE A 93 4.37 -9.05 6.53
N CYS A 94 3.88 -8.03 5.83
CA CYS A 94 2.61 -7.37 6.14
C CYS A 94 2.13 -6.60 4.91
N PHE A 95 0.91 -6.07 4.99
CA PHE A 95 0.43 -5.06 4.07
C PHE A 95 0.67 -3.67 4.64
N ILE A 96 0.92 -2.73 3.73
CA ILE A 96 0.82 -1.31 4.01
C ILE A 96 -0.26 -0.68 3.14
N THR A 97 -1.18 0.03 3.78
CA THR A 97 -2.14 0.90 3.10
C THR A 97 -1.60 2.32 3.09
N LEU A 98 -1.58 2.94 1.91
CA LEU A 98 -1.16 4.32 1.71
C LEU A 98 -2.36 5.14 1.22
N TRP A 99 -2.59 6.29 1.84
CA TRP A 99 -3.62 7.24 1.43
C TRP A 99 -2.98 8.49 0.86
N TYR A 100 -3.31 8.80 -0.38
CA TYR A 100 -2.86 10.00 -1.06
C TYR A 100 -4.00 10.98 -1.22
N ASN A 101 -3.70 12.28 -1.19
CA ASN A 101 -4.67 13.30 -1.59
C ASN A 101 -4.78 13.41 -3.12
N LYS A 102 -5.70 14.24 -3.61
CA LYS A 102 -5.88 14.51 -5.06
C LYS A 102 -4.63 15.03 -5.77
N ASP A 103 -3.71 15.66 -5.03
CA ASP A 103 -2.45 16.21 -5.55
C ASP A 103 -1.31 15.19 -5.51
N ARG A 104 -1.62 13.93 -5.16
CA ARG A 104 -0.68 12.79 -5.09
C ARG A 104 0.34 12.90 -3.97
N LYS A 105 0.01 13.68 -2.93
CA LYS A 105 0.80 13.73 -1.69
C LYS A 105 0.30 12.68 -0.73
N LEU A 106 1.22 11.90 -0.17
CA LEU A 106 0.92 10.94 0.88
C LEU A 106 0.42 11.68 2.12
N ILE A 107 -0.73 11.24 2.64
CA ILE A 107 -1.38 11.81 3.83
C ILE A 107 -1.01 10.98 5.05
N THR A 108 -1.19 9.67 4.96
CA THR A 108 -0.97 8.72 6.05
C THR A 108 -0.74 7.31 5.52
N THR A 109 -0.21 6.45 6.38
CA THR A 109 0.00 5.03 6.16
C THR A 109 -0.55 4.21 7.33
N ASP A 110 -0.84 2.93 7.08
CA ASP A 110 -1.33 1.98 8.08
C ASP A 110 -0.81 0.58 7.73
N LEU A 111 -0.47 -0.20 8.74
CA LEU A 111 0.10 -1.54 8.58
C LEU A 111 -0.87 -2.59 9.10
N SER A 112 -1.06 -3.65 8.33
CA SER A 112 -1.96 -4.75 8.70
C SER A 112 -1.41 -6.10 8.25
N ASP A 113 -1.78 -7.15 8.96
CA ASP A 113 -1.50 -8.54 8.57
C ASP A 113 -2.50 -9.05 7.50
N THR A 114 -3.68 -8.41 7.44
CA THR A 114 -4.79 -8.78 6.57
C THR A 114 -5.28 -7.57 5.76
N ILE A 115 -5.77 -7.80 4.54
CA ILE A 115 -6.52 -6.80 3.77
C ILE A 115 -8.01 -6.99 4.09
N LEU A 116 -8.65 -5.95 4.67
CA LEU A 116 -10.11 -5.86 4.84
C LEU A 116 -10.81 -5.34 3.59
#